data_AF-A0A1U7VAW7-F1
#
_entry.id   AF-A0A1U7VAW7-F1
#
_cell.length_a   1.000
_cell.length_b   1.000
_cell.length_c   1.000
_cell.angle_alpha   90.00
_cell.angle_beta   90.00
_cell.angle_gamma   90.00
#
_symmetry.space_group_name_H-M   'P 1'
#
loop_
_entity.id
_entity.type
_entity.pdbx_description
1 polymer ?
#
loop_
_entity_poly.entity_id
_entity_poly.type
_entity_poly.pdbx_seq_one_letter_code
_entity_poly.pdbx_strand_id
1 'polypeptide(L)' 'MKPGEESTKSIHTSNKNGESEVKKVTKPPFRPAKDDTKPLLQDPILRSDPIETEEALLRLPPFPICKPKSQTQ' A
#
# COMPACT_ATOMS: atom_id res chain seq x y z
N MET A 1 -15.03 23.51 10.80
CA MET A 1 -14.57 24.81 10.25
C MET A 1 -13.62 24.52 9.09
N LYS A 2 -13.95 25.00 7.87
CA LYS A 2 -13.07 25.29 6.69
C LYS A 2 -12.25 24.10 6.08
N PRO A 3 -11.70 24.24 4.86
CA PRO A 3 -12.38 24.20 3.55
C PRO A 3 -11.58 23.33 2.53
N GLY A 4 -11.95 23.29 1.25
CA GLY A 4 -11.04 22.80 0.20
C GLY A 4 -11.71 22.28 -1.06
N GLU A 5 -12.54 23.11 -1.69
CA GLU A 5 -13.01 22.86 -3.05
C GLU A 5 -11.92 23.28 -4.05
N GLU A 6 -11.45 22.36 -4.89
CA GLU A 6 -10.73 22.72 -6.12
C GLU A 6 -11.33 22.00 -7.33
N SER A 7 -12.30 22.70 -7.91
CA SER A 7 -12.60 22.86 -9.33
C SER A 7 -11.86 21.94 -10.31
N THR A 8 -12.54 20.92 -10.81
CA THR A 8 -12.23 20.37 -12.15
C THR A 8 -13.29 20.87 -13.13
N LYS A 9 -12.84 21.70 -14.06
CA LYS A 9 -13.65 22.39 -15.07
C LYS A 9 -14.30 21.35 -16.00
N SER A 10 -15.62 21.25 -15.93
CA SER A 10 -16.43 20.46 -16.86
C SER A 10 -16.55 21.21 -18.19
N ILE A 11 -15.86 20.72 -19.22
CA ILE A 11 -16.05 21.19 -20.59
C ILE A 11 -17.30 20.48 -21.13
N HIS A 12 -18.43 21.19 -21.13
CA HIS A 12 -19.63 20.78 -21.84
C HIS A 12 -19.49 21.15 -23.32
N THR A 13 -19.22 20.17 -24.17
CA THR A 13 -19.41 20.30 -25.62
C THR A 13 -20.72 19.60 -26.00
N SER A 14 -21.74 20.42 -26.26
CA SER A 14 -23.00 19.99 -26.87
C SER A 14 -22.76 19.72 -28.35
N ASN A 15 -23.27 18.60 -28.88
CA ASN A 15 -23.71 18.51 -30.28
C ASN A 15 -24.68 17.32 -30.42
N LYS A 16 -25.93 17.63 -30.80
CA LYS A 16 -26.98 16.66 -31.12
C LYS A 16 -26.97 16.39 -32.63
N ASN A 17 -27.05 15.11 -33.02
CA ASN A 17 -27.95 14.53 -34.03
C ASN A 17 -27.34 13.29 -34.69
N GLY A 18 -28.14 12.23 -34.78
CA GLY A 18 -27.79 10.98 -35.47
C GLY A 18 -28.19 9.75 -34.65
N GLU A 19 -29.46 9.36 -34.74
CA GLU A 19 -29.94 8.05 -34.30
C GLU A 19 -29.18 6.97 -35.07
N SER A 20 -28.18 6.40 -34.42
CA SER A 20 -27.78 5.02 -34.65
C SER A 20 -27.68 4.41 -33.26
N GLU A 21 -28.49 3.39 -33.02
CA GLU A 21 -28.53 2.55 -31.82
C GLU A 21 -27.22 1.76 -31.69
N VAL A 22 -26.08 2.45 -31.68
CA VAL A 22 -24.83 1.90 -31.20
C VAL A 22 -24.98 1.91 -29.69
N LYS A 23 -25.50 0.81 -29.14
CA LYS A 23 -25.47 0.54 -27.70
C LYS A 23 -24.06 0.89 -27.23
N LYS A 24 -23.91 2.04 -26.58
CA LYS A 24 -22.62 2.53 -26.13
C LYS A 24 -22.18 1.55 -25.07
N VAL A 25 -21.41 0.54 -25.48
CA VAL A 25 -20.81 -0.43 -24.56
C VAL A 25 -19.80 0.37 -23.77
N THR A 26 -20.27 0.98 -22.69
CA THR A 26 -19.41 1.69 -21.76
C THR A 26 -18.46 0.66 -21.18
N LYS A 27 -17.16 0.89 -21.34
CA LYS A 27 -16.15 0.04 -20.73
C LYS A 27 -16.49 -0.09 -19.24
N PRO A 28 -16.44 -1.31 -18.68
CA PRO A 28 -16.70 -1.48 -17.25
C PRO A 28 -15.71 -0.60 -16.46
N PRO A 29 -16.14 -0.07 -15.30
CA PRO A 29 -15.24 0.68 -14.43
C PRO A 29 -13.98 -0.11 -14.15
N PHE A 30 -12.84 0.58 -14.11
CA PHE A 30 -11.58 -0.04 -13.73
C PHE A 30 -11.72 -0.68 -12.34
N ARG A 31 -11.45 -1.98 -12.27
CA ARG A 31 -11.35 -2.71 -11.00
C ARG A 31 -9.89 -3.06 -10.82
N PRO A 32 -9.22 -2.53 -9.78
CA PRO A 32 -7.91 -3.05 -9.40
C PRO A 32 -7.97 -4.57 -9.30
N ALA A 33 -7.01 -5.25 -9.92
CA ALA A 33 -6.94 -6.69 -9.87
C ALA A 33 -6.86 -7.12 -8.39
N LYS A 34 -7.62 -8.15 -8.04
CA LYS A 34 -7.63 -8.74 -6.69
C LYS A 34 -6.30 -9.40 -6.33
N ASP A 35 -5.40 -9.48 -7.31
CA ASP A 35 -4.10 -10.09 -7.19
C ASP A 35 -3.14 -9.14 -6.46
N ASP A 36 -3.44 -8.99 -5.18
CA ASP A 36 -2.54 -8.44 -4.17
C ASP A 36 -1.77 -9.62 -3.56
N THR A 37 -1.13 -10.46 -4.38
CA THR A 37 -0.24 -11.56 -3.94
C THR A 37 1.05 -11.07 -3.29
N LYS A 38 1.09 -9.81 -2.84
CA LYS A 38 2.18 -9.37 -1.97
C LYS A 38 2.14 -10.24 -0.73
N PRO A 39 3.25 -10.92 -0.39
CA PRO A 39 3.30 -11.68 0.84
C PRO A 39 2.96 -10.75 1.99
N LEU A 40 2.29 -11.28 3.01
CA LEU A 40 2.01 -10.51 4.23
C LEU A 40 3.33 -9.93 4.73
N LEU A 41 3.37 -8.60 4.89
CA LEU A 41 4.53 -7.92 5.42
C LEU A 41 4.63 -8.27 6.91
N GLN A 42 5.37 -9.33 7.20
CA GLN A 42 5.66 -9.83 8.54
C GLN A 42 7.17 -9.86 8.72
N ASP A 43 7.61 -9.52 9.93
CA ASP A 43 9.01 -9.60 10.30
C ASP A 43 9.46 -11.08 10.21
N PRO A 44 10.55 -11.38 9.49
CA PRO A 44 11.09 -12.73 9.42
C PRO A 44 11.33 -13.38 10.80
N ILE A 45 11.63 -12.58 11.84
CA ILE A 45 11.84 -13.08 13.22
C ILE A 45 10.54 -13.61 13.86
N LEU A 46 9.37 -13.18 13.35
CA LEU A 46 8.06 -13.62 13.82
C LEU A 46 7.53 -14.85 13.06
N ARG A 47 8.32 -15.43 12.15
CA ARG A 47 7.95 -16.65 11.44
C ARG A 47 8.22 -17.89 12.30
N SER A 48 7.47 -18.95 12.07
CA SER A 48 7.61 -20.21 12.83
C SER A 48 8.79 -21.08 12.39
N ASP A 49 9.50 -20.71 11.33
CA ASP A 49 10.65 -21.46 10.82
C ASP A 49 11.92 -21.08 11.61
N PRO A 50 12.57 -22.05 12.29
CA PRO A 50 13.80 -21.79 13.03
C PRO A 50 14.93 -21.26 12.15
N ILE A 51 15.07 -21.77 10.92
CA ILE A 51 16.17 -21.41 10.02
C ILE A 51 16.04 -19.96 9.59
N GLU A 52 14.85 -19.56 9.15
CA GLU A 52 14.61 -18.18 8.71
C GLU A 52 14.76 -17.17 9.85
N THR A 53 14.32 -17.55 11.05
CA THR A 53 14.45 -16.73 12.26
C THR A 53 15.91 -16.49 12.60
N GLU A 54 16.75 -17.53 12.57
CA GLU A 54 18.19 -17.44 12.85
C GLU A 54 18.91 -16.50 11.87
N GLU A 55 18.62 -16.62 10.57
CA GLU A 55 19.23 -15.73 9.58
C GLU A 55 18.81 -14.26 9.76
N ALA A 56 17.56 -14.01 10.15
CA ALA A 56 17.05 -12.67 10.38
C ALA A 56 17.71 -12.00 11.59
N LEU A 57 17.93 -12.75 12.68
CA LEU A 57 18.62 -12.27 13.87
C LEU A 57 20.07 -11.84 13.58
N LEU A 58 20.78 -12.56 12.69
CA LEU A 58 22.14 -12.20 12.29
C LEU A 58 22.21 -10.91 11.46
N ARG A 59 21.13 -10.58 10.74
CA ARG A 59 21.01 -9.37 9.93
C ARG A 59 20.60 -8.14 10.76
N LEU A 60 20.25 -8.32 12.04
CA LEU A 60 19.88 -7.21 12.92
C LEU A 60 21.09 -6.30 13.17
N PRO A 61 20.84 -4.99 13.36
CA PRO A 61 21.89 -4.11 13.84
C PRO A 61 22.37 -4.56 15.23
N PRO A 62 23.63 -4.26 15.59
CA PRO A 62 24.13 -4.52 16.94
C PRO A 62 23.21 -3.87 17.97
N PHE A 63 22.75 -4.65 18.95
CA PHE A 63 21.95 -4.11 20.03
C PHE A 63 22.77 -3.05 20.79
N PRO A 64 22.18 -1.91 21.15
CA PRO A 64 22.82 -0.97 22.05
C PRO A 64 23.00 -1.67 23.39
N ILE A 65 24.20 -2.16 23.65
CA ILE A 65 24.56 -2.78 24.92
C ILE A 65 24.50 -1.66 25.96
N CYS A 66 23.42 -1.61 26.74
CA CYS A 66 23.40 -0.82 27.97
C CYS A 66 24.49 -1.39 28.86
N LYS A 67 25.65 -0.72 28.90
CA LYS A 67 26.73 -1.11 29.81
C LYS A 67 26.13 -1.13 31.21
N PRO A 68 26.23 -2.26 31.95
CA PRO A 68 25.75 -2.28 33.32
C PRO A 68 26.47 -1.17 34.08
N LYS A 69 25.71 -0.28 34.73
CA LYS A 69 26.31 0.74 35.60
C LYS A 69 27.08 -0.03 36.67
N SER A 70 28.40 0.13 36.68
CA SER A 70 29.27 -0.39 37.73
C SER A 70 28.74 0.12 39.07
N GLN A 71 28.12 -0.77 39.84
CA GLN A 71 27.65 -0.49 41.18
C GLN A 71 28.90 -0.28 42.04
N THR A 72 29.19 0.98 42.38
CA THR A 72 30.23 1.34 43.33
C THR A 72 29.74 0.91 44.71
N GLN A 73 30.52 0.08 45.41
CA GLN A 73 30.28 -0.29 46.80
C GLN A 73 30.47 0.91 47.73
#